data_AF-A0A1F6C8F5-F1
#
_entry.id   AF-A0A1F6C8F5-F1
#
_cell.length_a   1.000
_cell.length_b   1.000
_cell.length_c   1.000
_cell.angle_alpha   90.00
_cell.angle_beta   90.00
_cell.angle_gamma   90.00
#
_symmetry.space_group_name_H-M   'P 1'
#
loop_
_entity.id
_entity.type
_entity.pdbx_description
1 polymer ?
#
loop_
_entity_poly.entity_id
_entity_poly.type
_entity_poly.pdbx_seq_one_letter_code
_entity_poly.pdbx_strand_id
1 'polypeptide(L)'
;MRVETSAQGIKPLGLPANILAVWAKSTWGKWVWAMVDARLYLPEVWFDQDHAPLWKRWHIPPDRTFLTKPQLGLEMIRRAKANGLPFDVVGCDSLYGKDSQFRADLDSEDVIYMADIPADTRVFLKKPTVGIPPTPSGKKGRRFSRLRVLTKRKPKEVRSLTCHPKTTWQTVEVRQTERGLLTYPCAARQVWTITPQGQVRQEWLLIRREPDDTFSFSLSNAPAHTSLSQLALWRSKRYFAERTIQDTKSQAGWDERVCKRLQAFQRAIKSRDKGLV
;
A
#
# COMPACT_ATOMS: atom_id res chain seq x y z
N MET A 1 -7.35 -6.85 -5.38
CA MET A 1 -6.09 -7.32 -4.79
C MET A 1 -5.70 -6.41 -3.62
N ARG A 2 -4.89 -6.86 -2.68
CA ARG A 2 -4.40 -6.04 -1.55
C ARG A 2 -2.97 -6.44 -1.17
N VAL A 3 -2.15 -5.48 -0.79
CA VAL A 3 -0.79 -5.68 -0.28
C VAL A 3 -0.69 -5.15 1.15
N GLU A 4 -0.18 -5.96 2.07
CA GLU A 4 -0.10 -5.64 3.50
C GLU A 4 1.11 -6.26 4.18
N THR A 5 1.64 -5.55 5.17
CA THR A 5 2.65 -6.12 6.06
C THR A 5 2.00 -6.80 7.26
N SER A 6 2.25 -8.09 7.46
CA SER A 6 1.99 -8.78 8.71
C SER A 6 3.07 -8.44 9.74
N ALA A 7 2.65 -8.12 10.97
CA ALA A 7 3.53 -7.84 12.11
C ALA A 7 4.23 -9.11 12.67
N GLN A 8 4.00 -10.28 12.08
CA GLN A 8 4.57 -11.54 12.58
C GLN A 8 5.97 -11.77 12.02
N GLY A 9 6.93 -11.79 12.94
CA GLY A 9 8.25 -12.39 12.75
C GLY A 9 8.16 -13.91 12.78
N ILE A 10 8.89 -14.63 11.91
CA ILE A 10 9.09 -16.07 12.11
C ILE A 10 9.94 -16.22 13.38
N LYS A 11 9.35 -16.59 14.52
CA LYS A 11 10.14 -17.05 15.67
C LYS A 11 10.74 -18.41 15.27
N PRO A 12 12.08 -18.52 15.20
CA PRO A 12 13.05 -18.06 16.19
C PRO A 12 14.11 -17.09 15.63
N LEU A 13 13.77 -16.24 14.65
CA LEU A 13 14.73 -15.39 13.91
C LEU A 13 15.47 -14.34 14.75
N GLY A 14 15.19 -14.16 16.04
CA GLY A 14 15.89 -13.18 16.92
C GLY A 14 15.72 -11.71 16.54
N LEU A 15 15.17 -11.41 15.36
CA LEU A 15 14.83 -10.10 14.81
C LEU A 15 13.51 -10.22 14.00
N PRO A 16 12.69 -9.15 13.92
CA PRO A 16 11.36 -9.21 13.33
C PRO A 16 11.42 -9.22 11.79
N ALA A 17 11.70 -10.37 11.20
CA ALA A 17 11.52 -10.55 9.75
C ALA A 17 10.02 -10.67 9.43
N ASN A 18 9.45 -9.65 8.80
CA ASN A 18 8.00 -9.55 8.62
C ASN A 18 7.53 -10.30 7.38
N ILE A 19 6.29 -10.78 7.39
CA ILE A 19 5.67 -11.36 6.19
C ILE A 19 4.92 -10.25 5.44
N LEU A 20 5.20 -10.12 4.15
CA LEU A 20 4.41 -9.33 3.22
C LEU A 20 3.53 -10.29 2.43
N ALA A 21 2.22 -10.03 2.35
CA ALA A 21 1.27 -10.89 1.65
C ALA A 21 0.43 -10.09 0.66
N VAL A 22 0.06 -10.76 -0.44
CA VAL A 22 -0.93 -10.27 -1.41
C VAL A 22 -2.17 -11.14 -1.37
N TRP A 23 -3.33 -10.49 -1.27
CA TRP A 23 -4.63 -11.16 -1.19
C TRP A 23 -5.50 -10.82 -2.39
N ALA A 24 -6.21 -11.81 -2.91
CA ALA A 24 -7.12 -11.64 -4.04
C ALA A 24 -8.50 -12.20 -3.73
N LYS A 25 -9.48 -11.69 -4.48
CA LYS A 25 -10.90 -12.00 -4.31
C LYS A 25 -11.39 -12.73 -5.55
N SER A 26 -11.90 -13.95 -5.37
CA SER A 26 -12.50 -14.74 -6.45
C SER A 26 -13.91 -14.24 -6.80
N THR A 27 -14.28 -14.36 -8.07
CA THR A 27 -15.59 -13.98 -8.63
C THR A 27 -16.51 -15.20 -8.87
N TRP A 28 -16.04 -16.42 -8.62
CA TRP A 28 -16.79 -17.66 -8.87
C TRP A 28 -17.83 -17.94 -7.76
N GLY A 29 -18.99 -17.28 -7.82
CA GLY A 29 -20.22 -17.63 -7.07
C GLY A 29 -20.21 -17.47 -5.54
N LYS A 30 -19.03 -17.45 -4.89
CA LYS A 30 -18.83 -17.20 -3.46
C LYS A 30 -17.61 -16.30 -3.26
N TRP A 31 -17.72 -15.40 -2.29
CA TRP A 31 -16.65 -14.47 -1.95
C TRP A 31 -15.54 -15.19 -1.17
N VAL A 32 -14.45 -15.55 -1.84
CA VAL A 32 -13.25 -16.12 -1.19
C VAL A 32 -12.10 -15.12 -1.26
N TRP A 33 -11.44 -14.92 -0.13
CA TRP A 33 -10.17 -14.21 -0.03
C TRP A 33 -9.05 -15.22 0.17
N ALA A 34 -8.08 -15.21 -0.73
CA ALA A 34 -6.93 -16.12 -0.67
C ALA A 34 -5.63 -15.32 -0.74
N MET A 35 -4.62 -15.78 0.01
CA MET A 35 -3.26 -15.28 -0.13
C MET A 35 -2.64 -15.92 -1.36
N VAL A 36 -2.38 -15.11 -2.37
CA VAL A 36 -1.83 -15.54 -3.67
C VAL A 36 -0.31 -15.41 -3.73
N ASP A 37 0.27 -14.65 -2.80
CA ASP A 37 1.71 -14.47 -2.70
C ASP A 37 2.11 -14.05 -1.30
N ALA A 38 3.28 -14.50 -0.84
CA ALA A 38 3.92 -13.96 0.34
C ALA A 38 5.44 -14.02 0.25
N ARG A 39 6.09 -12.99 0.81
CA ARG A 39 7.55 -12.92 0.93
C ARG A 39 7.98 -12.48 2.32
N LEU A 40 9.11 -13.03 2.76
CA LEU A 40 9.80 -12.59 3.95
C LEU A 40 10.54 -11.27 3.66
N TYR A 41 10.25 -10.25 4.45
CA TYR A 41 11.03 -9.02 4.52
C TYR A 41 12.23 -9.21 5.45
N LEU A 42 13.42 -9.03 4.91
CA LEU A 42 14.66 -9.03 5.66
C LEU A 42 15.06 -7.57 5.94
N PRO A 43 15.29 -7.18 7.20
CA PRO A 43 15.81 -5.85 7.52
C PRO A 43 17.17 -5.58 6.85
N GLU A 44 17.48 -4.32 6.57
CA GLU A 44 18.74 -3.92 5.89
C GLU A 44 19.99 -4.43 6.60
N VAL A 45 19.99 -4.41 7.94
CA VAL A 45 21.10 -4.91 8.77
C VAL A 45 21.43 -6.38 8.50
N TRP A 46 20.51 -7.18 7.96
CA TRP A 46 20.81 -8.58 7.61
C TRP A 46 21.72 -8.72 6.40
N PHE A 47 21.95 -7.66 5.62
CA PHE A 47 22.76 -7.70 4.39
C PHE A 47 24.24 -7.32 4.64
N ASP A 48 24.66 -7.19 5.89
CA ASP A 48 26.07 -7.02 6.27
C ASP A 48 26.80 -8.38 6.39
N GLN A 49 28.13 -8.33 6.60
CA GLN A 49 28.96 -9.52 6.73
C GLN A 49 28.72 -10.26 8.06
N ASP A 50 28.35 -9.55 9.12
CA ASP A 50 28.14 -10.11 10.46
C ASP A 50 26.93 -11.04 10.50
N HIS A 51 25.95 -10.81 9.62
CA HIS A 51 24.76 -11.65 9.48
C HIS A 51 24.93 -12.82 8.49
N ALA A 52 26.11 -13.01 7.88
CA ALA A 52 26.38 -14.13 6.98
C ALA A 52 26.13 -15.53 7.61
N PRO A 53 26.44 -15.79 8.90
CA PRO A 53 26.06 -17.04 9.55
C PRO A 53 24.55 -17.26 9.62
N LEU A 54 23.75 -16.19 9.79
CA LEU A 54 22.29 -16.27 9.75
C LEU A 54 21.81 -16.63 8.34
N TRP A 55 22.37 -16.03 7.30
CA TRP A 55 22.02 -16.36 5.90
C TRP A 55 22.24 -17.84 5.58
N LYS A 56 23.39 -18.38 6.00
CA LYS A 56 23.71 -19.82 5.85
C LYS A 56 22.73 -20.69 6.63
N ARG A 57 22.48 -20.36 7.90
CA ARG A 57 21.54 -21.09 8.77
C ARG A 57 20.12 -21.14 8.20
N TRP A 58 19.66 -20.06 7.59
CA TRP A 58 18.30 -19.91 7.08
C TRP A 58 18.14 -20.24 5.60
N HIS A 59 19.23 -20.63 4.93
CA HIS A 59 19.29 -20.91 3.51
C HIS A 59 18.71 -19.76 2.67
N ILE A 60 19.11 -18.53 2.99
CA ILE A 60 18.72 -17.34 2.24
C ILE A 60 19.46 -17.39 0.89
N PRO A 61 18.75 -17.25 -0.26
CA PRO A 61 19.38 -17.24 -1.57
C PRO A 61 20.44 -16.12 -1.66
N PRO A 62 21.68 -16.42 -2.10
CA PRO A 62 22.80 -15.49 -2.07
C PRO A 62 22.65 -14.31 -3.05
N ASP A 63 21.77 -14.45 -4.04
CA ASP A 63 21.45 -13.46 -5.06
C ASP A 63 20.47 -12.38 -4.56
N ARG A 64 19.98 -12.47 -3.31
CA ARG A 64 19.09 -11.46 -2.76
C ARG A 64 19.83 -10.16 -2.48
N THR A 65 19.23 -9.05 -2.92
CA THR A 65 19.59 -7.70 -2.51
C THR A 65 18.56 -7.15 -1.51
N PHE A 66 18.95 -6.14 -0.74
CA PHE A 66 18.02 -5.47 0.16
C PHE A 66 16.90 -4.80 -0.65
N LEU A 67 15.67 -4.97 -0.17
CA LEU A 67 14.48 -4.30 -0.69
C LEU A 67 13.66 -3.79 0.47
N THR A 68 13.24 -2.54 0.38
CA THR A 68 12.25 -1.97 1.30
C THR A 68 10.90 -2.68 1.14
N LYS A 69 10.03 -2.58 2.15
CA LYS A 69 8.68 -3.18 2.10
C LYS A 69 7.86 -2.71 0.89
N PRO A 70 7.83 -1.41 0.51
CA PRO A 70 7.17 -0.96 -0.72
C PRO A 70 7.75 -1.59 -1.99
N GLN A 71 9.08 -1.65 -2.14
CA GLN A 71 9.73 -2.29 -3.29
C GLN A 71 9.36 -3.78 -3.39
N LEU A 72 9.42 -4.49 -2.27
CA LEU A 72 9.04 -5.90 -2.21
C LEU A 72 7.55 -6.12 -2.56
N GLY A 73 6.68 -5.22 -2.09
CA GLY A 73 5.25 -5.25 -2.40
C GLY A 73 4.98 -5.02 -3.88
N LEU A 74 5.69 -4.08 -4.49
CA LEU A 74 5.61 -3.80 -5.91
C LEU A 74 6.04 -5.02 -6.74
N GLU A 75 7.14 -5.69 -6.38
CA GLU A 75 7.55 -6.94 -7.05
C GLU A 75 6.50 -8.04 -6.95
N MET A 76 5.83 -8.16 -5.80
CA MET A 76 4.77 -9.14 -5.61
C MET A 76 3.54 -8.81 -6.47
N ILE A 77 3.16 -7.55 -6.55
CA ILE A 77 2.06 -7.07 -7.40
C ILE A 77 2.38 -7.31 -8.88
N ARG A 78 3.58 -6.95 -9.33
CA ARG A 78 4.07 -7.21 -10.69
C ARG A 78 4.04 -8.69 -11.03
N ARG A 79 4.49 -9.55 -10.12
CA ARG A 79 4.44 -11.01 -10.30
C ARG A 79 3.01 -11.53 -10.38
N ALA A 80 2.11 -11.06 -9.52
CA ALA A 80 0.70 -11.44 -9.57
C ALA A 80 0.06 -11.03 -10.91
N LYS A 81 0.33 -9.80 -11.38
CA LYS A 81 -0.10 -9.30 -12.69
C LYS A 81 0.48 -10.13 -13.84
N ALA A 82 1.78 -10.40 -13.83
CA ALA A 82 2.47 -11.20 -14.85
C ALA A 82 1.97 -12.65 -14.92
N ASN A 83 1.54 -13.21 -13.78
CA ASN A 83 0.91 -14.53 -13.71
C ASN A 83 -0.57 -14.52 -14.16
N GLY A 84 -1.09 -13.39 -14.64
CA GLY A 84 -2.45 -13.28 -15.16
C GLY A 84 -3.55 -13.25 -14.09
N LEU A 85 -3.22 -12.92 -12.83
CA LEU A 85 -4.23 -12.81 -11.78
C LEU A 85 -5.16 -11.61 -12.06
N PRO A 86 -6.48 -11.82 -12.24
CA PRO A 86 -7.40 -10.72 -12.49
C PRO A 86 -7.67 -9.92 -11.22
N PHE A 87 -7.57 -8.59 -11.29
CA PHE A 87 -7.97 -7.68 -10.22
C PHE A 87 -8.30 -6.27 -10.75
N ASP A 88 -9.25 -5.59 -10.11
CA ASP A 88 -9.63 -4.21 -10.50
C ASP A 88 -8.82 -3.13 -9.77
N VAL A 89 -8.42 -3.40 -8.53
CA VAL A 89 -7.80 -2.42 -7.64
C VAL A 89 -6.84 -3.09 -6.67
N VAL A 90 -5.76 -2.40 -6.32
CA VAL A 90 -4.85 -2.75 -5.23
C VAL A 90 -5.13 -1.88 -4.01
N GLY A 91 -5.62 -2.48 -2.93
CA GLY A 91 -5.70 -1.82 -1.63
C GLY A 91 -4.35 -1.87 -0.91
N CYS A 92 -3.95 -0.79 -0.22
CA CYS A 92 -2.69 -0.75 0.53
C CYS A 92 -2.91 -0.09 1.91
N ASP A 93 -2.18 -0.53 2.93
CA ASP A 93 -2.14 0.16 4.23
C ASP A 93 -1.27 1.44 4.19
N SER A 94 -1.17 2.16 5.32
CA SER A 94 -0.45 3.43 5.42
C SER A 94 1.07 3.32 5.34
N LEU A 95 1.65 2.14 5.54
CA LEU A 95 3.07 1.90 5.32
C LEU A 95 3.42 2.06 3.84
N TYR A 96 2.58 1.49 2.97
CA TYR A 96 2.71 1.60 1.52
C TYR A 96 2.19 2.94 1.01
N GLY A 97 1.02 3.36 1.48
CA GLY A 97 0.37 4.53 0.92
C GLY A 97 1.07 5.84 1.21
N LYS A 98 1.87 5.95 2.29
CA LYS A 98 2.71 7.14 2.53
C LYS A 98 3.85 7.29 1.50
N ASP A 99 4.29 6.19 0.89
CA ASP A 99 5.35 6.18 -0.11
C ASP A 99 4.80 6.65 -1.46
N SER A 100 5.09 7.91 -1.80
CA SER A 100 4.63 8.50 -3.06
C SER A 100 5.31 7.92 -4.30
N GLN A 101 6.52 7.34 -4.16
CA GLN A 101 7.15 6.64 -5.28
C GLN A 101 6.44 5.32 -5.52
N PHE A 102 6.12 4.57 -4.46
CA PHE A 102 5.33 3.34 -4.60
C PHE A 102 3.98 3.57 -5.28
N ARG A 103 3.26 4.65 -4.93
CA ARG A 103 2.01 5.01 -5.62
C ARG A 103 2.24 5.38 -7.09
N ALA A 104 3.33 6.05 -7.42
CA ALA A 104 3.69 6.37 -8.80
C ALA A 104 4.09 5.12 -9.60
N ASP A 105 4.74 4.15 -8.96
CA ASP A 105 5.10 2.87 -9.58
C ASP A 105 3.87 2.01 -9.84
N LEU A 106 2.85 2.01 -8.96
CA LEU A 106 1.58 1.32 -9.27
C LEU A 106 0.88 1.94 -10.48
N ASP A 107 0.93 3.26 -10.61
CA ASP A 107 0.34 3.95 -11.74
C ASP A 107 1.07 3.67 -13.07
N SER A 108 2.41 3.58 -13.06
CA SER A 108 3.18 3.22 -14.26
C SER A 108 2.98 1.76 -14.67
N GLU A 109 2.48 0.93 -13.75
CA GLU A 109 2.02 -0.44 -14.03
C GLU A 109 0.54 -0.49 -14.44
N ASP A 110 -0.12 0.63 -14.73
CA ASP A 110 -1.55 0.70 -15.04
C ASP A 110 -2.44 0.05 -13.97
N VAL A 111 -2.01 0.10 -12.71
CA VAL A 111 -2.74 -0.46 -11.58
C VAL A 111 -3.48 0.65 -10.85
N ILE A 112 -4.80 0.51 -10.76
CA ILE A 112 -5.62 1.36 -9.88
C ILE A 112 -5.31 0.97 -8.42
N TYR A 113 -5.02 1.95 -7.57
CA TYR A 113 -4.81 1.73 -6.14
C TYR A 113 -5.82 2.45 -5.26
N MET A 114 -6.00 1.93 -4.05
CA MET A 114 -6.65 2.59 -2.94
C MET A 114 -5.76 2.47 -1.71
N ALA A 115 -4.97 3.51 -1.45
CA ALA A 115 -3.87 3.47 -0.49
C ALA A 115 -4.16 4.32 0.73
N ASP A 116 -4.17 3.73 1.91
CA ASP A 116 -4.33 4.48 3.15
C ASP A 116 -3.14 5.39 3.39
N ILE A 117 -3.39 6.55 4.00
CA ILE A 117 -2.33 7.54 4.25
C ILE A 117 -2.44 8.10 5.68
N PRO A 118 -1.31 8.48 6.29
CA PRO A 118 -1.30 9.23 7.54
C PRO A 118 -2.03 10.58 7.43
N ALA A 119 -2.61 11.03 8.54
CA ALA A 119 -3.40 12.27 8.60
C ALA A 119 -2.56 13.56 8.39
N ASP A 120 -1.25 13.49 8.60
CA ASP A 120 -0.26 14.55 8.31
C ASP A 120 0.28 14.53 6.86
N THR A 121 -0.21 13.62 6.01
CA THR A 121 0.17 13.60 4.59
C THR A 121 -0.14 14.94 3.94
N ARG A 122 0.84 15.49 3.22
CA ARG A 122 0.77 16.83 2.63
C ARG A 122 0.36 16.78 1.17
N VAL A 123 -0.68 17.54 0.81
CA VAL A 123 -1.25 17.61 -0.54
C VAL A 123 -1.45 19.06 -0.98
N PHE A 124 -1.47 19.30 -2.28
CA PHE A 124 -1.80 20.60 -2.86
C PHE A 124 -3.24 20.60 -3.38
N LEU A 125 -3.97 21.70 -3.13
CA LEU A 125 -5.35 21.86 -3.62
C LEU A 125 -5.42 22.43 -5.05
N LYS A 126 -4.28 22.83 -5.61
CA LYS A 126 -4.12 23.26 -7.01
C LYS A 126 -2.84 22.64 -7.55
N LYS A 127 -2.78 22.40 -8.86
CA LYS A 127 -1.60 21.82 -9.52
C LYS A 127 -0.33 22.61 -9.16
N PRO A 128 0.65 22.00 -8.48
CA PRO A 128 1.92 22.65 -8.21
C PRO A 128 2.79 22.67 -9.48
N THR A 129 3.63 23.68 -9.58
CA THR A 129 4.69 23.80 -10.57
C THR A 129 5.99 23.31 -9.94
N VAL A 130 6.63 22.34 -10.58
CA VAL A 130 7.92 21.79 -10.18
C VAL A 130 8.92 22.12 -11.28
N GLY A 131 10.12 22.53 -10.89
CA GLY A 131 11.19 22.84 -11.83
C GLY A 131 12.50 23.09 -11.11
N ILE A 132 13.58 23.25 -11.88
CA ILE A 132 14.85 23.68 -11.33
C ILE A 132 14.74 25.19 -11.08
N PRO A 133 14.96 25.67 -9.83
CA PRO A 133 14.90 27.10 -9.56
C PRO A 133 15.95 27.86 -10.38
N PRO A 134 15.68 29.10 -10.80
CA PRO A 134 16.67 29.91 -11.49
C PRO A 134 17.91 30.05 -10.60
N THR A 135 19.09 29.89 -11.19
CA THR A 135 20.35 30.13 -10.47
C THR A 135 20.49 31.64 -10.29
N PRO A 136 20.65 32.17 -9.06
CA PRO A 136 20.78 33.60 -8.83
C PRO A 136 21.96 34.18 -9.62
N SER A 137 21.76 35.36 -10.20
CA SER A 137 22.83 36.10 -10.88
C SER A 137 23.98 36.35 -9.92
N GLY A 138 25.20 35.98 -10.29
CA GLY A 138 26.39 36.16 -9.46
C GLY A 138 26.75 34.98 -8.55
N LYS A 139 25.99 33.87 -8.56
CA LYS A 139 26.40 32.66 -7.81
C LYS A 139 27.68 32.06 -8.41
N LYS A 140 28.79 32.10 -7.67
CA LYS A 140 29.99 31.30 -7.96
C LYS A 140 29.71 29.83 -7.63
N GLY A 141 29.99 28.91 -8.56
CA GLY A 141 29.85 27.47 -8.39
C GLY A 141 28.69 26.83 -9.18
N ARG A 142 28.46 25.52 -8.94
CA ARG A 142 27.53 24.70 -9.76
C ARG A 142 26.11 25.29 -9.78
N ARG A 143 25.55 25.39 -11.00
CA ARG A 143 24.14 25.75 -11.23
C ARG A 143 23.22 24.84 -10.43
N PHE A 144 22.06 25.35 -10.05
CA PHE A 144 21.05 24.49 -9.43
C PHE A 144 20.67 23.37 -10.41
N SER A 145 20.62 22.13 -9.92
CA SER A 145 20.27 20.95 -10.71
C SER A 145 19.17 20.11 -10.08
N ARG A 146 18.76 20.44 -8.84
CA ARG A 146 17.72 19.70 -8.11
C ARG A 146 16.35 20.33 -8.37
N LEU A 147 15.37 19.49 -8.71
CA LEU A 147 13.96 19.89 -8.83
C LEU A 147 13.44 20.41 -7.49
N ARG A 148 12.66 21.50 -7.54
CA ARG A 148 11.98 22.07 -6.38
C ARG A 148 10.56 22.46 -6.76
N VAL A 149 9.69 22.50 -5.75
CA VAL A 149 8.37 23.11 -5.90
C VAL A 149 8.58 24.62 -6.04
N LEU A 150 8.19 25.17 -7.18
CA LEU A 150 8.32 26.60 -7.50
C LEU A 150 7.06 27.39 -7.08
N THR A 151 5.95 26.69 -6.87
CA THR A 151 4.70 27.30 -6.41
C THR A 151 4.84 27.86 -4.99
N LYS A 152 4.48 29.14 -4.81
CA LYS A 152 4.51 29.81 -3.49
C LYS A 152 3.49 29.26 -2.48
N ARG A 153 2.44 28.59 -2.95
CA ARG A 153 1.39 28.02 -2.09
C ARG A 153 1.93 26.82 -1.33
N LYS A 154 1.75 26.82 -0.02
CA LYS A 154 2.15 25.70 0.84
C LYS A 154 1.18 24.52 0.67
N PRO A 155 1.67 23.27 0.72
CA PRO A 155 0.79 22.12 0.81
C PRO A 155 0.03 22.13 2.14
N LYS A 156 -1.13 21.47 2.17
CA LYS A 156 -1.96 21.29 3.36
C LYS A 156 -1.92 19.84 3.81
N GLU A 157 -1.94 19.62 5.12
CA GLU A 157 -2.13 18.27 5.66
C GLU A 157 -3.57 17.82 5.42
N VAL A 158 -3.76 16.54 5.08
CA VAL A 158 -5.10 16.00 4.78
C VAL A 158 -6.07 16.12 5.96
N ARG A 159 -5.58 16.06 7.21
CA ARG A 159 -6.41 16.31 8.41
C ARG A 159 -7.10 17.67 8.41
N SER A 160 -6.46 18.69 7.86
CA SER A 160 -7.03 20.05 7.80
C SER A 160 -8.17 20.17 6.79
N LEU A 161 -8.38 19.14 5.95
CA LEU A 161 -9.37 19.14 4.90
C LEU A 161 -10.73 18.60 5.36
N THR A 162 -10.84 18.02 6.56
CA THR A 162 -12.10 17.49 7.11
C THR A 162 -13.16 18.57 7.27
N CYS A 163 -12.77 19.76 7.74
CA CYS A 163 -13.63 20.94 7.94
C CYS A 163 -13.54 21.96 6.79
N HIS A 164 -12.93 21.61 5.66
CA HIS A 164 -12.75 22.56 4.57
C HIS A 164 -14.11 22.83 3.86
N PRO A 165 -14.47 24.07 3.50
CA PRO A 165 -15.80 24.39 2.93
C PRO A 165 -16.15 23.61 1.65
N LYS A 166 -15.13 23.25 0.86
CA LYS A 166 -15.26 22.42 -0.35
C LYS A 166 -15.20 20.90 -0.12
N THR A 167 -15.26 20.45 1.13
CA THR A 167 -15.33 19.03 1.49
C THR A 167 -16.79 18.68 1.74
N THR A 168 -17.45 18.11 0.72
CA THR A 168 -18.86 17.74 0.79
C THR A 168 -18.98 16.33 1.36
N TRP A 169 -19.56 16.23 2.55
CA TRP A 169 -19.82 14.96 3.23
C TRP A 169 -21.10 14.32 2.73
N GLN A 170 -21.06 13.01 2.53
CA GLN A 170 -22.21 12.19 2.15
C GLN A 170 -22.16 10.86 2.90
N THR A 171 -23.32 10.38 3.35
CA THR A 171 -23.45 9.00 3.83
C THR A 171 -23.64 8.09 2.63
N VAL A 172 -22.72 7.15 2.46
CA VAL A 172 -22.67 6.28 1.28
C VAL A 172 -23.02 4.86 1.68
N GLU A 173 -23.89 4.23 0.91
CA GLU A 173 -24.16 2.80 0.95
C GLU A 173 -23.05 2.05 0.22
N VAL A 174 -22.34 1.18 0.94
CA VAL A 174 -21.09 0.62 0.45
C VAL A 174 -21.25 -0.81 0.00
N ARG A 175 -21.81 -1.69 0.85
CA ARG A 175 -22.03 -3.10 0.54
C ARG A 175 -22.91 -3.77 1.58
N GLN A 176 -23.57 -4.86 1.19
CA GLN A 176 -24.22 -5.75 2.16
C GLN A 176 -23.17 -6.48 3.03
N THR A 177 -23.52 -6.68 4.29
CA THR A 177 -22.76 -7.46 5.27
C THR A 177 -23.69 -8.40 6.03
N GLU A 178 -23.15 -9.37 6.77
CA GLU A 178 -23.94 -10.23 7.66
C GLU A 178 -24.73 -9.44 8.72
N ARG A 179 -24.28 -8.23 9.05
CA ARG A 179 -24.91 -7.33 10.03
C ARG A 179 -25.76 -6.23 9.36
N GLY A 180 -26.13 -6.41 8.09
CA GLY A 180 -26.87 -5.44 7.29
C GLY A 180 -25.97 -4.58 6.38
N LEU A 181 -26.57 -3.55 5.78
CA LEU A 181 -25.90 -2.67 4.81
C LEU A 181 -24.81 -1.83 5.51
N LEU A 182 -23.57 -1.96 5.05
CA LEU A 182 -22.47 -1.11 5.51
C LEU A 182 -22.66 0.28 4.90
N THR A 183 -22.92 1.26 5.76
CA THR A 183 -22.96 2.68 5.40
C THR A 183 -21.93 3.46 6.22
N TYR A 184 -21.27 4.45 5.63
CA TYR A 184 -20.50 5.41 6.42
C TYR A 184 -20.43 6.81 5.79
N PRO A 185 -20.26 7.87 6.61
CA PRO A 185 -20.02 9.22 6.10
C PRO A 185 -18.62 9.32 5.49
N CYS A 186 -18.55 9.78 4.25
CA CYS A 186 -17.30 10.07 3.58
C CYS A 186 -17.40 11.26 2.63
N ALA A 187 -16.24 11.79 2.26
CA ALA A 187 -16.07 12.85 1.27
C ALA A 187 -14.91 12.48 0.36
N ALA A 188 -14.99 12.84 -0.92
CA ALA A 188 -13.87 12.71 -1.84
C ALA A 188 -13.59 14.02 -2.56
N ARG A 189 -12.32 14.26 -2.86
CA ARG A 189 -11.91 15.41 -3.68
C ARG A 189 -10.60 15.14 -4.40
N GLN A 190 -10.41 15.83 -5.52
CA GLN A 190 -9.15 15.83 -6.26
C GLN A 190 -8.10 16.67 -5.53
N VAL A 191 -6.91 16.11 -5.37
CA VAL A 191 -5.73 16.74 -4.79
C VAL A 191 -4.50 16.46 -5.64
N TRP A 192 -3.42 17.19 -5.39
CA TRP A 192 -2.16 17.03 -6.09
C TRP A 192 -1.05 16.61 -5.13
N THR A 193 -0.26 15.64 -5.56
CA THR A 193 0.93 15.16 -4.84
C THR A 193 2.15 15.25 -5.74
N ILE A 194 3.32 15.09 -5.13
CA ILE A 194 4.60 15.17 -5.82
C ILE A 194 5.48 14.04 -5.32
N THR A 195 6.07 13.27 -6.24
CA THR A 195 7.06 12.25 -5.88
C THR A 195 8.42 12.89 -5.53
N PRO A 196 9.34 12.16 -4.86
CA PRO A 196 10.70 12.67 -4.62
C PRO A 196 11.45 13.10 -5.91
N GLN A 197 11.10 12.48 -7.04
CA GLN A 197 11.63 12.72 -8.38
C GLN A 197 10.95 13.92 -9.06
N GLY A 198 9.99 14.57 -8.40
CA GLY A 198 9.32 15.78 -8.89
C GLY A 198 8.15 15.52 -9.83
N GLN A 199 7.67 14.28 -9.95
CA GLN A 199 6.49 13.96 -10.76
C GLN A 199 5.23 14.49 -10.05
N VAL A 200 4.54 15.42 -10.69
CA VAL A 200 3.28 15.98 -10.20
C VAL A 200 2.13 15.08 -10.60
N ARG A 201 1.35 14.61 -9.63
CA ARG A 201 0.26 13.66 -9.83
C ARG A 201 -1.05 14.22 -9.30
N GLN A 202 -2.14 13.97 -10.00
CA GLN A 202 -3.48 14.26 -9.52
C GLN A 202 -4.08 12.96 -8.96
N GLU A 203 -4.59 13.01 -7.73
CA GLU A 203 -5.12 11.84 -7.03
C GLU A 203 -6.47 12.19 -6.39
N TRP A 204 -7.34 11.20 -6.25
CA TRP A 204 -8.47 11.26 -5.34
C TRP A 204 -7.97 11.18 -3.90
N LEU A 205 -8.40 12.11 -3.05
CA LEU A 205 -8.38 11.98 -1.60
C LEU A 205 -9.77 11.57 -1.13
N LEU A 206 -9.88 10.36 -0.54
CA LEU A 206 -11.06 9.93 0.20
C LEU A 206 -10.83 10.20 1.69
N ILE A 207 -11.81 10.82 2.33
CA ILE A 207 -11.88 11.04 3.77
C ILE A 207 -13.09 10.29 4.29
N ARG A 208 -12.89 9.41 5.27
CA ARG A 208 -13.97 8.69 5.95
C ARG A 208 -14.04 9.13 7.41
N ARG A 209 -15.24 9.38 7.91
CA ARG A 209 -15.50 9.54 9.35
C ARG A 209 -15.75 8.15 9.94
N GLU A 210 -14.96 7.79 10.93
CA GLU A 210 -15.08 6.53 11.66
C GLU A 210 -16.12 6.64 12.79
N PRO A 211 -16.62 5.53 13.35
CA PRO A 211 -17.66 5.56 14.38
C PRO A 211 -17.27 6.28 15.68
N ASP A 212 -15.97 6.39 15.96
CA ASP A 212 -15.40 7.10 17.10
C ASP A 212 -15.14 8.59 16.82
N ASP A 213 -15.73 9.12 15.74
CA ASP A 213 -15.53 10.49 15.23
C ASP A 213 -14.10 10.85 14.81
N THR A 214 -13.22 9.85 14.71
CA THR A 214 -11.93 10.03 14.06
C THR A 214 -12.06 10.00 12.53
N PHE A 215 -10.98 10.37 11.83
CA PHE A 215 -10.96 10.40 10.38
C PHE A 215 -9.86 9.49 9.83
N SER A 216 -10.21 8.70 8.83
CA SER A 216 -9.25 7.95 8.01
C SER A 216 -9.15 8.54 6.61
N PHE A 217 -7.96 8.43 6.02
CA PHE A 217 -7.59 9.08 4.77
C PHE A 217 -7.00 8.06 3.81
N SER A 218 -7.39 8.14 2.54
CA SER A 218 -6.82 7.31 1.48
C SER A 218 -6.63 8.10 0.19
N LEU A 219 -5.59 7.75 -0.57
CA LEU A 219 -5.35 8.26 -1.92
C LEU A 219 -5.62 7.20 -2.98
N SER A 220 -6.07 7.63 -4.15
CA SER A 220 -6.30 6.77 -5.32
C SER A 220 -5.97 7.49 -6.64
N ASN A 221 -5.37 6.76 -7.59
CA ASN A 221 -5.20 7.20 -8.98
C ASN A 221 -6.42 6.88 -9.87
N ALA A 222 -7.56 6.50 -9.27
CA ALA A 222 -8.75 6.17 -10.05
C ALA A 222 -9.18 7.29 -11.00
N PRO A 223 -9.82 6.96 -12.14
CA PRO A 223 -10.26 7.96 -13.12
C PRO A 223 -11.09 9.09 -12.51
N ALA A 224 -11.03 10.29 -13.10
CA ALA A 224 -11.74 11.47 -12.58
C ALA A 224 -13.27 11.35 -12.58
N HIS A 225 -13.84 10.40 -13.31
CA HIS A 225 -15.27 10.09 -13.32
C HIS A 225 -15.67 9.03 -12.28
N THR A 226 -14.73 8.52 -11.47
CA THR A 226 -15.02 7.52 -10.43
C THR A 226 -15.94 8.11 -9.37
N SER A 227 -17.05 7.42 -9.09
CA SER A 227 -18.02 7.87 -8.10
C SER A 227 -17.51 7.74 -6.66
N LEU A 228 -18.07 8.55 -5.75
CA LEU A 228 -17.79 8.45 -4.32
C LEU A 228 -18.11 7.04 -3.78
N SER A 229 -19.22 6.45 -4.22
CA SER A 229 -19.63 5.09 -3.82
C SER A 229 -18.62 4.03 -4.26
N GLN A 230 -18.02 4.16 -5.44
CA GLN A 230 -17.00 3.24 -5.91
C GLN A 230 -15.69 3.37 -5.10
N LEU A 231 -15.26 4.60 -4.79
CA LEU A 231 -14.10 4.84 -3.93
C LEU A 231 -14.35 4.27 -2.52
N ALA A 232 -15.54 4.49 -1.97
CA ALA A 232 -15.95 3.93 -0.68
C ALA A 232 -15.97 2.39 -0.72
N LEU A 233 -16.53 1.79 -1.77
CA LEU A 233 -16.51 0.34 -1.96
C LEU A 233 -15.09 -0.22 -1.96
N TRP A 234 -14.17 0.35 -2.76
CA TRP A 234 -12.78 -0.08 -2.78
C TRP A 234 -12.10 0.10 -1.43
N ARG A 235 -12.35 1.21 -0.74
CA ARG A 235 -11.84 1.45 0.61
C ARG A 235 -12.27 0.37 1.60
N SER A 236 -13.55 0.00 1.57
CA SER A 236 -14.15 -0.95 2.53
C SER A 236 -13.64 -2.38 2.38
N LYS A 237 -13.04 -2.71 1.23
CA LYS A 237 -12.43 -4.04 1.00
C LYS A 237 -11.25 -4.30 1.94
N ARG A 238 -10.75 -3.28 2.69
CA ARG A 238 -9.73 -3.43 3.74
C ARG A 238 -10.09 -4.47 4.81
N TYR A 239 -11.35 -4.49 5.24
CA TYR A 239 -11.79 -5.36 6.32
C TYR A 239 -11.51 -6.84 6.04
N PHE A 240 -11.64 -7.26 4.78
CA PHE A 240 -11.52 -8.67 4.44
C PHE A 240 -10.10 -9.20 4.52
N ALA A 241 -9.11 -8.42 4.08
CA ALA A 241 -7.72 -8.87 4.17
C ALA A 241 -7.24 -8.92 5.64
N GLU A 242 -7.69 -8.00 6.50
CA GLU A 242 -7.45 -8.09 7.96
C GLU A 242 -8.10 -9.35 8.55
N ARG A 243 -9.34 -9.67 8.16
CA ARG A 243 -10.02 -10.88 8.60
C ARG A 243 -9.32 -12.14 8.08
N THR A 244 -8.87 -12.18 6.83
CA THR A 244 -8.12 -13.34 6.32
C THR A 244 -6.76 -13.49 7.00
N ILE A 245 -6.10 -12.39 7.37
CA ILE A 245 -4.92 -12.44 8.23
C ILE A 245 -5.27 -13.04 9.59
N GLN A 246 -6.37 -12.64 10.23
CA GLN A 246 -6.83 -13.21 11.51
C GLN A 246 -7.20 -14.70 11.38
N ASP A 247 -7.92 -15.08 10.34
CA ASP A 247 -8.35 -16.46 10.08
C ASP A 247 -7.14 -17.37 9.75
N THR A 248 -6.17 -16.84 8.99
CA THR A 248 -4.92 -17.56 8.71
C THR A 248 -4.11 -17.78 10.00
N LYS A 249 -4.16 -16.83 10.94
CA LYS A 249 -3.52 -17.01 12.26
C LYS A 249 -4.20 -18.09 13.08
N SER A 250 -5.53 -18.06 13.18
CA SER A 250 -6.30 -18.96 14.04
C SER A 250 -6.45 -20.37 13.48
N GLN A 251 -6.64 -20.53 12.17
CA GLN A 251 -6.98 -21.83 11.55
C GLN A 251 -5.79 -22.54 10.90
N ALA A 252 -4.72 -21.84 10.54
CA ALA A 252 -3.57 -22.44 9.84
C ALA A 252 -2.32 -22.62 10.71
N GLY A 253 -2.37 -22.33 12.02
CA GLY A 253 -1.28 -22.56 12.96
C GLY A 253 0.00 -21.79 12.61
N TRP A 254 -0.14 -20.59 12.01
CA TRP A 254 1.03 -19.78 11.59
C TRP A 254 1.88 -19.31 12.76
N ASP A 255 1.29 -19.18 13.94
CA ASP A 255 1.99 -18.87 15.20
C ASP A 255 2.80 -20.08 15.74
N GLU A 256 2.53 -21.29 15.25
CA GLU A 256 3.12 -22.55 15.73
C GLU A 256 4.16 -23.14 14.75
N ARG A 257 4.22 -22.65 13.50
CA ARG A 257 5.10 -23.22 12.47
C ARG A 257 6.48 -22.59 12.45
N VAL A 258 7.45 -23.32 13.02
CA VAL A 258 8.88 -23.04 12.89
C VAL A 258 9.38 -23.55 11.52
N CYS A 259 9.23 -22.76 10.46
CA CYS A 259 9.88 -23.06 9.18
C CYS A 259 11.38 -22.74 9.25
N LYS A 260 12.23 -23.76 9.41
CA LYS A 260 13.71 -23.61 9.46
C LYS A 260 14.36 -23.19 8.13
N ARG A 261 13.62 -23.14 7.02
CA ARG A 261 14.13 -22.83 5.66
C ARG A 261 13.21 -21.85 4.93
N LEU A 262 13.78 -20.81 4.32
CA LEU A 262 13.02 -19.80 3.56
C LEU A 262 12.29 -20.39 2.35
N GLN A 263 12.94 -21.31 1.63
CA GLN A 263 12.31 -21.99 0.49
C GLN A 263 11.14 -22.90 0.93
N ALA A 264 11.21 -23.51 2.11
CA ALA A 264 10.12 -24.33 2.64
C ALA A 264 8.90 -23.47 3.00
N PHE A 265 9.13 -22.29 3.59
CA PHE A 265 8.08 -21.30 3.83
C PHE A 265 7.42 -20.85 2.52
N GLN A 266 8.21 -20.48 1.50
CA GLN A 266 7.69 -20.09 0.18
C GLN A 266 6.94 -21.22 -0.54
N ARG A 267 7.38 -22.47 -0.38
CA ARG A 267 6.67 -23.65 -0.92
C ARG A 267 5.36 -23.93 -0.21
N ALA A 268 5.31 -23.78 1.12
CA ALA A 268 4.08 -23.96 1.90
C ALA A 268 2.98 -22.96 1.52
N ILE A 269 3.37 -21.75 1.09
CA ILE A 269 2.46 -20.75 0.53
C ILE A 269 1.93 -21.23 -0.83
N LYS A 270 2.83 -21.64 -1.74
CA LYS A 270 2.46 -22.08 -3.10
C LYS A 270 1.71 -23.41 -3.18
N SER A 271 1.93 -24.34 -2.25
CA SER A 271 1.34 -25.69 -2.32
C SER A 271 -0.14 -25.73 -1.96
N ARG A 272 -0.69 -24.68 -1.34
CA ARG A 272 -2.11 -24.59 -1.01
C ARG A 272 -2.98 -23.96 -2.11
N ASP A 273 -2.37 -23.33 -3.12
CA ASP A 273 -3.10 -22.87 -4.31
C ASP A 273 -3.53 -24.01 -5.24
N LYS A 274 -2.87 -25.18 -5.17
CA LYS A 274 -3.23 -26.34 -6.01
C LYS A 274 -4.45 -27.13 -5.53
N GLY A 275 -5.03 -26.78 -4.39
CA GLY A 275 -6.21 -27.46 -3.82
C GLY A 275 -7.54 -26.71 -4.02
N LEU A 276 -7.54 -25.62 -4.81
CA LEU A 276 -8.70 -24.79 -5.09
C LEU A 276 -8.95 -24.60 -6.59
N VAL A 277 -8.49 -25.55 -7.42
CA VAL A 277 -8.92 -25.69 -8.82
C VAL A 277 -10.21 -26.50 -8.85
#